data_AF-A0A1A9WFG3-F1
#
_entry.id   AF-A0A1A9WFG3-F1
#
_cell.length_a   1.000
_cell.length_b   1.000
_cell.length_c   1.000
_cell.angle_alpha   90.00
_cell.angle_beta   90.00
_cell.angle_gamma   90.00
#
_symmetry.space_group_name_H-M   'P 1'
#
loop_
_entity.id
_entity.type
_entity.pdbx_description
1 polymer ?
#
loop_
_entity_poly.entity_id
_entity_poly.type
_entity_poly.pdbx_seq_one_letter_code
_entity_poly.pdbx_strand_id
1 'polypeptide(L)'
;MKAGYFCLLLVVVVINYAWSCNPDGDNKPTCSSDNLNLPIRNFWDPTCYWLCTEVGAEPICKRCNTSGMFDPAQGKCIPYYEWEWTPPCPW
;
A
#
# COMPACT_ATOMS: atom_id res chain seq x y z
N MET A 1 -11.22 -21.52 -31.81
CA MET A 1 -11.83 -21.49 -30.46
C MET A 1 -10.83 -21.22 -29.32
N LYS A 2 -9.57 -21.70 -29.38
CA LYS A 2 -8.57 -21.49 -28.30
C LYS A 2 -8.02 -20.06 -28.18
N ALA A 3 -7.90 -19.32 -29.29
CA ALA A 3 -7.38 -17.95 -29.29
C ALA A 3 -8.31 -16.93 -28.61
N GLY A 4 -9.63 -17.12 -28.70
CA GLY A 4 -10.61 -16.24 -28.05
C GLY A 4 -10.57 -16.34 -26.51
N TYR A 5 -10.37 -17.55 -25.98
CA TYR A 5 -10.17 -17.78 -24.55
C TYR A 5 -8.88 -17.13 -24.02
N PHE A 6 -7.81 -17.18 -24.80
CA PHE A 6 -6.53 -16.57 -24.41
C PHE A 6 -6.62 -15.04 -24.32
N CYS A 7 -7.28 -14.39 -25.29
CA CYS A 7 -7.56 -12.95 -25.20
C CYS A 7 -8.50 -12.59 -24.04
N LEU A 8 -9.53 -13.40 -23.78
CA LEU A 8 -10.45 -13.17 -22.66
C LEU A 8 -9.74 -13.28 -21.30
N LEU A 9 -8.84 -14.25 -21.14
CA LEU A 9 -8.04 -14.41 -19.92
C LEU A 9 -7.10 -13.21 -19.68
N LEU A 10 -6.46 -12.70 -20.73
CA LEU A 10 -5.60 -11.52 -20.62
C LEU A 10 -6.40 -10.27 -20.23
N VAL A 11 -7.61 -10.09 -20.75
CA VAL A 11 -8.48 -8.97 -20.40
C VAL A 11 -8.96 -9.05 -18.94
N VAL A 12 -9.34 -10.24 -18.45
CA VAL A 12 -9.74 -10.44 -17.05
C VAL A 12 -8.58 -10.14 -16.09
N VAL A 13 -7.37 -10.54 -16.45
CA VAL A 13 -6.16 -10.28 -15.67
C VAL A 13 -5.87 -8.77 -15.58
N VAL A 14 -5.95 -8.03 -16.70
CA VAL A 14 -5.71 -6.56 -16.71
C VAL A 14 -6.74 -5.78 -15.90
N ILE A 15 -8.02 -6.17 -15.93
CA ILE A 15 -9.08 -5.47 -15.19
C ILE A 15 -8.92 -5.65 -13.66
N ASN A 16 -8.44 -6.81 -13.19
CA ASN A 16 -8.24 -7.04 -11.75
C ASN A 16 -7.14 -6.14 -11.14
N TYR A 17 -6.09 -5.81 -11.89
CA TYR A 17 -5.03 -4.93 -11.39
C TYR A 17 -5.47 -3.47 -11.25
N ALA A 18 -6.39 -3.00 -12.09
CA ALA A 18 -6.86 -1.62 -12.06
C ALA A 18 -7.85 -1.34 -10.91
N TRP A 19 -8.35 -2.37 -10.22
CA TRP A 19 -9.42 -2.25 -9.23
C TRP A 19 -8.97 -2.44 -7.78
N SER A 20 -7.68 -2.70 -7.52
CA SER A 20 -7.20 -2.94 -6.15
C SER A 20 -6.88 -1.68 -5.36
N CYS A 21 -6.78 -0.52 -6.01
CA CYS A 21 -6.40 0.73 -5.35
C CYS A 21 -7.62 1.60 -5.11
N ASN A 22 -7.97 1.81 -3.84
CA ASN A 22 -9.01 2.73 -3.43
C ASN A 22 -8.36 4.07 -3.01
N PRO A 23 -8.38 5.12 -3.86
CA PRO A 23 -7.76 6.40 -3.51
C PRO A 23 -8.46 7.09 -2.34
N ASP A 24 -9.77 6.86 -2.14
CA ASP A 24 -10.53 7.44 -1.04
C ASP A 24 -10.27 6.72 0.30
N GLY A 25 -9.58 5.58 0.28
CA GLY A 25 -9.17 4.83 1.47
C GLY A 25 -7.80 5.24 2.01
N ASP A 26 -7.40 4.69 3.15
CA ASP A 26 -6.13 4.96 3.83
C ASP A 26 -5.02 3.93 3.50
N ASN A 27 -5.26 3.04 2.53
CA ASN A 27 -4.40 1.91 2.16
C ASN A 27 -4.09 0.94 3.30
N LYS A 28 -5.04 0.80 4.23
CA LYS A 28 -4.93 -0.18 5.30
C LYS A 28 -5.00 -1.61 4.74
N PRO A 29 -3.96 -2.44 4.99
CA PRO A 29 -3.91 -3.79 4.47
C PRO A 29 -4.73 -4.77 5.32
N THR A 30 -5.11 -5.90 4.75
CA THR A 30 -5.44 -7.09 5.53
C THR A 30 -4.14 -7.84 5.86
N CYS A 31 -3.93 -8.19 7.12
CA CYS A 31 -2.71 -8.88 7.53
C CYS A 31 -2.73 -10.37 7.14
N SER A 32 -1.69 -10.79 6.42
CA SER A 32 -1.48 -12.14 5.90
C SER A 32 -0.02 -12.56 6.08
N SER A 33 0.33 -13.80 5.73
CA SER A 33 1.72 -14.27 5.77
C SER A 33 2.67 -13.40 4.94
N ASP A 34 2.15 -12.74 3.91
CA ASP A 34 2.96 -12.12 2.87
C ASP A 34 3.35 -10.68 3.22
N ASN A 35 2.70 -10.08 4.22
CA ASN A 35 2.93 -8.68 4.61
C ASN A 35 3.30 -8.48 6.08
N LEU A 36 3.64 -9.56 6.79
CA LEU A 36 4.15 -9.45 8.16
C LEU A 36 5.44 -8.65 8.18
N ASN A 37 5.50 -7.68 9.10
CA ASN A 37 6.62 -6.78 9.31
C ASN A 37 7.00 -5.93 8.09
N LEU A 38 6.15 -5.87 7.06
CA LEU A 38 6.34 -4.98 5.92
C LEU A 38 5.68 -3.62 6.20
N PRO A 39 6.44 -2.51 6.18
CA PRO A 39 5.85 -1.19 6.36
C PRO A 39 5.08 -0.79 5.10
N ILE A 40 3.79 -0.56 5.25
CA ILE A 40 2.88 -0.21 4.16
C ILE A 40 2.44 1.25 4.36
N ARG A 41 2.60 2.07 3.33
CA ARG A 41 2.24 3.49 3.40
C ARG A 41 0.75 3.66 3.71
N ASN A 42 0.44 4.51 4.69
CA ASN A 42 -0.88 5.11 4.81
C ASN A 42 -1.02 6.23 3.76
N PHE A 43 -2.13 6.24 3.02
CA PHE A 43 -2.32 7.21 1.95
C PHE A 43 -2.43 8.65 2.44
N TRP A 44 -3.05 8.87 3.61
CA TRP A 44 -3.48 10.20 4.06
C TRP A 44 -2.81 10.67 5.36
N ASP A 45 -2.26 9.75 6.17
CA ASP A 45 -1.46 10.10 7.34
C ASP A 45 0.02 9.72 7.12
N PRO A 46 0.87 10.65 6.67
CA PRO A 46 2.28 10.37 6.44
C PRO A 46 3.08 10.23 7.73
N THR A 47 2.51 10.55 8.90
CA THR A 47 3.22 10.42 10.18
C THR A 47 3.19 9.00 10.73
N CYS A 48 2.53 8.06 10.04
CA CYS A 48 2.59 6.65 10.34
C CYS A 48 2.62 5.78 9.08
N TYR A 49 2.92 4.50 9.29
CA TYR A 49 2.75 3.45 8.29
C TYR A 49 1.98 2.30 8.90
N TRP A 50 1.23 1.58 8.08
CA TRP A 50 0.59 0.33 8.45
C TRP A 50 1.64 -0.75 8.63
N LEU A 51 1.52 -1.51 9.71
CA LEU A 51 2.38 -2.65 9.99
C LEU A 51 1.53 -3.83 10.46
N CYS A 52 1.67 -4.95 9.78
CA CYS A 52 1.11 -6.22 10.24
C CYS A 52 2.13 -6.95 11.10
N THR A 53 1.76 -7.32 12.32
CA THR A 53 2.62 -8.12 13.22
C THR A 53 2.19 -9.57 13.30
N GLU A 54 0.94 -9.88 12.96
CA GLU A 54 0.34 -11.21 13.02
C GLU A 54 -0.69 -11.39 11.90
N VAL A 55 -0.86 -12.64 11.42
CA VAL A 55 -1.83 -13.00 10.38
C VAL A 55 -3.26 -12.84 10.90
N GLY A 56 -4.13 -12.20 10.13
CA GLY A 56 -5.54 -11.98 10.50
C GLY A 56 -5.76 -10.94 11.59
N ALA A 57 -4.69 -10.41 12.20
CA ALA A 57 -4.79 -9.30 13.14
C ALA A 57 -5.03 -7.97 12.42
N GLU A 58 -5.47 -6.97 13.19
CA GLU A 58 -5.61 -5.61 12.71
C GLU A 58 -4.22 -4.95 12.55
N PRO A 59 -3.91 -4.31 11.41
CA PRO A 59 -2.65 -3.61 11.23
C PRO A 59 -2.56 -2.40 12.16
N ILE A 60 -1.37 -2.16 12.69
CA ILE A 60 -1.09 -0.98 13.51
C ILE A 60 -0.63 0.19 12.64
N CYS A 61 -1.11 1.40 12.92
CA CYS A 61 -0.55 2.64 12.36
C CYS A 61 0.66 3.03 13.21
N LYS A 62 1.83 2.50 12.85
CA LYS A 62 3.09 2.71 13.57
C LYS A 62 3.63 4.10 13.26
N ARG A 63 3.62 4.96 14.29
CA ARG A 63 4.05 6.36 14.18
C ARG A 63 5.55 6.47 13.93
N CYS A 64 5.92 7.42 13.08
CA CYS A 64 7.28 7.93 12.98
C CYS A 64 7.67 8.69 14.25
N ASN A 65 8.97 8.93 14.43
CA ASN A 65 9.46 9.81 15.49
C ASN A 65 8.94 11.25 15.30
N THR A 66 9.11 12.08 16.33
CA THR A 66 8.77 13.51 16.24
C THR A 66 9.46 14.15 15.04
N SER A 67 8.67 14.83 14.20
CA SER A 67 9.11 15.47 12.95
C SER A 67 9.52 14.51 11.81
N GLY A 68 9.17 13.23 11.90
CA GLY A 68 9.36 12.25 10.83
C GLY A 68 8.09 11.97 10.03
N MET A 69 8.24 11.68 8.74
CA MET A 69 7.19 11.22 7.83
C MET A 69 7.65 9.96 7.09
N PHE A 70 6.75 9.00 6.87
CA PHE A 70 7.06 7.75 6.21
C PHE A 70 7.21 7.95 4.70
N ASP A 71 8.38 7.59 4.18
CA ASP A 71 8.66 7.56 2.75
C ASP A 71 8.57 6.11 2.23
N PRO A 72 7.59 5.81 1.36
CA PRO A 72 7.45 4.46 0.79
C PRO A 72 8.62 4.07 -0.13
N ALA A 73 9.31 5.04 -0.75
CA ALA A 73 10.43 4.74 -1.66
C ALA A 73 11.65 4.21 -0.90
N GLN A 74 11.92 4.76 0.28
CA GLN A 74 13.00 4.29 1.16
C GLN A 74 12.55 3.26 2.21
N GLY A 75 11.23 3.04 2.36
CA GLY A 75 10.68 2.10 3.35
C GLY A 75 10.95 2.49 4.80
N LYS A 76 11.12 3.78 5.09
CA LYS A 76 11.47 4.29 6.43
C LYS A 76 10.90 5.68 6.69
N CYS A 77 10.88 6.06 7.96
CA CYS A 77 10.60 7.45 8.35
C CYS A 77 11.82 8.32 8.03
N ILE A 78 11.58 9.44 7.37
CA ILE A 78 12.57 10.48 7.03
C ILE A 78 12.15 11.82 7.65
N PRO A 79 13.06 12.81 7.78
CA PRO A 79 12.69 14.13 8.27
C PRO A 79 11.60 14.79 7.39
N TYR A 80 10.65 15.50 8.00
CA TYR A 80 9.51 16.08 7.28
C TYR A 80 9.90 17.03 6.14
N TYR A 81 11.05 17.69 6.23
CA TYR A 81 11.52 18.64 5.22
C TYR A 81 12.15 17.96 3.99
N GLU A 82 12.42 16.65 4.06
CA GLU A 82 12.85 15.82 2.93
C GLU A 82 11.69 15.05 2.31
N TRP A 83 10.51 15.08 2.94
CA TRP A 83 9.37 14.29 2.53
C TRP A 83 8.55 14.97 1.45
N GLU A 84 8.17 14.19 0.43
CA GLU A 84 7.34 14.67 -0.68
C GLU A 84 6.00 13.93 -0.74
N TRP A 85 4.93 14.69 -0.98
CA TRP A 85 3.61 14.13 -1.17
C TRP A 85 3.53 13.30 -2.46
N THR A 86 3.10 12.05 -2.34
CA THR A 86 2.75 11.20 -3.50
C THR A 86 1.24 10.97 -3.51
N PRO A 87 0.52 11.22 -4.62
CA PRO A 87 -0.91 10.96 -4.67
C PRO A 87 -1.22 9.47 -4.42
N PRO A 88 -2.34 9.15 -3.73
CA PRO A 88 -2.89 7.81 -3.70
C PRO A 88 -3.12 7.29 -5.12
N CYS A 89 -2.82 6.01 -5.35
CA CYS A 89 -3.05 5.36 -6.65
C CYS A 89 -2.47 6.16 -7.85
N PRO A 90 -1.15 6.38 -7.93
CA PRO A 90 -0.54 7.24 -8.95
C PRO A 90 -0.54 6.64 -10.37
N TRP A 91 -1.35 5.61 -10.65
CA TRP A 91 -1.36 4.83 -11.89
C TRP A 91 -2.73 4.87 -12.56
#